data_AF-A0A7C6AZA1-F1
#
_entry.id   AF-A0A7C6AZA1-F1
#
_cell.length_a   1.000
_cell.length_b   1.000
_cell.length_c   1.000
_cell.angle_alpha   90.00
_cell.angle_beta   90.00
_cell.angle_gamma   90.00
#
_symmetry.space_group_name_H-M   'P 1'
#
loop_
_entity.id
_entity.type
_entity.pdbx_description
1 polymer ?
#
loop_
_entity_poly.entity_id
_entity_poly.type
_entity_poly.pdbx_seq_one_letter_code
_entity_poly.pdbx_strand_id
1 'polypeptide(L)'
;HADDIDYQIEADFSGIIAPGLPNTVIALGNIFGRLMNYGDGLYGGQFVGGMYAEAFFENDPLKIVEAGLRCIPAESQYAECIRDVIVWWKENPTDWQATWEKIEAKYNRHPDYRRASCMKELANIDAKINGAYIVMGLLYGKGDPDQTVLISTRCGQDSDCNPSNAAGVLFTTIGARQLPERFTAKLNRQTVFSHTEYNFDRLVEVCTKLAREAVQRAGGRIEQDDQGREVWLIPVQKPVPNPLEQCWEPGPVADSRFTPEERNKILYPPGEK
;
A
#
# COMPACT_ATOMS: atom_id res chain seq x y z
N HIS A 1 14.36 -11.22 -2.85
CA HIS A 1 13.62 -10.75 -4.04
C HIS A 1 13.22 -9.31 -3.76
N ALA A 2 13.42 -8.40 -4.72
CA ALA A 2 13.28 -6.96 -4.46
C ALA A 2 11.89 -6.42 -4.82
N ASP A 3 11.30 -6.95 -5.91
CA ASP A 3 10.03 -6.47 -6.48
C ASP A 3 8.80 -7.26 -6.00
N ASP A 4 8.96 -8.13 -5.01
CA ASP A 4 7.86 -8.91 -4.44
C ASP A 4 6.95 -8.01 -3.56
N ILE A 5 5.75 -8.49 -3.27
CA ILE A 5 4.67 -7.72 -2.64
C ILE A 5 4.86 -7.46 -1.11
N ASP A 6 5.94 -7.92 -0.49
CA ASP A 6 6.13 -7.92 0.97
C ASP A 6 5.83 -6.59 1.66
N TYR A 7 6.35 -5.46 1.14
CA TYR A 7 6.01 -4.14 1.71
C TYR A 7 4.59 -3.71 1.36
N GLN A 8 4.09 -4.05 0.17
CA GLN A 8 2.75 -3.65 -0.28
C GLN A 8 1.64 -4.23 0.61
N ILE A 9 1.76 -5.48 1.05
CA ILE A 9 0.76 -6.14 1.91
C ILE A 9 0.72 -5.56 3.34
N GLU A 10 1.77 -4.87 3.75
CA GLU A 10 1.89 -4.24 5.07
C GLU A 10 1.71 -2.71 5.00
N ALA A 11 1.68 -2.10 3.81
CA ALA A 11 1.81 -0.66 3.67
C ALA A 11 0.59 0.18 4.12
N ASP A 12 -0.56 -0.45 4.40
CA ASP A 12 -1.79 0.19 4.86
C ASP A 12 -1.54 1.12 6.05
N PHE A 13 -0.66 0.71 6.98
CA PHE A 13 -0.34 1.51 8.17
C PHE A 13 0.12 2.92 7.78
N SER A 14 0.90 3.03 6.70
CA SER A 14 1.58 4.28 6.34
C SER A 14 0.59 5.37 5.96
N GLY A 15 -0.50 5.01 5.26
CA GLY A 15 -1.58 5.94 4.94
C GLY A 15 -2.57 6.12 6.08
N ILE A 16 -2.87 5.07 6.85
CA ILE A 16 -3.74 5.15 8.04
C ILE A 16 -3.20 6.18 9.04
N ILE A 17 -1.89 6.22 9.25
CA ILE A 17 -1.24 7.18 10.16
C ILE A 17 -0.85 8.51 9.48
N ALA A 18 -1.19 8.71 8.22
CA ALA A 18 -0.80 9.90 7.45
C ALA A 18 -1.98 10.44 6.62
N PRO A 19 -3.16 10.72 7.21
CA PRO A 19 -4.32 11.19 6.48
C PRO A 19 -3.98 12.47 5.71
N GLY A 20 -4.11 12.46 4.38
CA GLY A 20 -3.82 13.60 3.51
C GLY A 20 -2.34 13.99 3.41
N LEU A 21 -1.43 13.15 3.89
CA LEU A 21 0.02 13.44 3.98
C LEU A 21 0.85 12.48 3.13
N PRO A 22 0.82 12.59 1.79
CA PRO A 22 1.50 11.66 0.89
C PRO A 22 3.03 11.64 1.07
N ASN A 23 3.66 12.76 1.42
CA ASN A 23 5.11 12.78 1.65
C ASN A 23 5.52 12.03 2.92
N THR A 24 4.64 11.97 3.93
CA THR A 24 4.85 11.14 5.11
C THR A 24 4.78 9.66 4.74
N VAL A 25 3.81 9.26 3.90
CA VAL A 25 3.74 7.88 3.35
C VAL A 25 5.04 7.50 2.64
N ILE A 26 5.51 8.35 1.71
CA ILE A 26 6.72 8.09 0.94
C ILE A 26 7.94 7.96 1.85
N ALA A 27 8.06 8.84 2.85
CA ALA A 27 9.13 8.79 3.84
C ALA A 27 9.10 7.51 4.69
N LEU A 28 7.92 7.06 5.12
CA LEU A 28 7.76 5.80 5.84
C LEU A 28 8.16 4.60 4.97
N GLY A 29 7.79 4.59 3.69
CA GLY A 29 8.24 3.55 2.76
C GLY A 29 9.75 3.51 2.58
N ASN A 30 10.41 4.67 2.54
CA ASN A 30 11.87 4.73 2.49
C ASN A 30 12.58 4.20 3.74
N ILE A 31 11.87 4.09 4.86
CA ILE A 31 12.40 3.54 6.11
C ILE A 31 12.05 2.06 6.23
N PHE A 32 10.75 1.74 6.20
CA PHE A 32 10.25 0.39 6.47
C PHE A 32 10.26 -0.48 5.23
N GLY A 33 9.79 0.02 4.09
CA GLY A 33 9.75 -0.73 2.84
C GLY A 33 11.15 -1.13 2.34
N ARG A 34 12.14 -0.26 2.53
CA ARG A 34 13.55 -0.55 2.15
C ARG A 34 14.21 -1.66 2.99
N LEU A 35 13.60 -2.10 4.09
CA LEU A 35 14.09 -3.26 4.84
C LEU A 35 13.94 -4.56 4.03
N MET A 36 12.94 -4.65 3.16
CA MET A 36 12.63 -5.87 2.42
C MET A 36 12.57 -5.69 0.90
N ASN A 37 12.20 -4.50 0.40
CA ASN A 37 11.95 -4.25 -1.01
C ASN A 37 12.74 -3.08 -1.59
N TYR A 38 12.94 -3.13 -2.90
CA TYR A 38 13.47 -2.07 -3.75
C TYR A 38 12.62 -2.03 -5.03
N GLY A 39 12.80 -1.02 -5.88
CA GLY A 39 12.08 -0.93 -7.15
C GLY A 39 10.56 -1.05 -7.01
N ASP A 40 9.93 -1.90 -7.83
CA ASP A 40 8.47 -2.03 -7.89
C ASP A 40 7.87 -2.54 -6.57
N GLY A 41 8.61 -3.31 -5.77
CA GLY A 41 8.15 -3.79 -4.45
C GLY A 41 8.03 -2.66 -3.43
N LEU A 42 8.96 -1.69 -3.46
CA LEU A 42 8.88 -0.49 -2.64
C LEU A 42 7.75 0.42 -3.12
N TYR A 43 7.63 0.58 -4.45
CA TYR A 43 6.61 1.42 -5.06
C TYR A 43 5.20 0.90 -4.80
N GLY A 44 4.99 -0.41 -4.78
CA GLY A 44 3.69 -1.01 -4.44
C GLY A 44 3.17 -0.56 -3.09
N GLY A 45 4.02 -0.57 -2.05
CA GLY A 45 3.62 -0.08 -0.74
C GLY A 45 3.40 1.43 -0.69
N GLN A 46 4.25 2.23 -1.35
CA GLN A 46 4.03 3.69 -1.43
C GLN A 46 2.75 4.06 -2.18
N PHE A 47 2.41 3.29 -3.21
CA PHE A 47 1.16 3.41 -3.94
C PHE A 47 -0.05 3.10 -3.04
N VAL A 48 -0.05 1.97 -2.32
CA VAL A 48 -1.13 1.61 -1.38
C VAL A 48 -1.27 2.65 -0.27
N GLY A 49 -0.17 3.03 0.38
CA GLY A 49 -0.20 4.06 1.42
C GLY A 49 -0.73 5.41 0.89
N GLY A 50 -0.39 5.76 -0.36
CA GLY A 50 -0.88 6.97 -1.02
C GLY A 50 -2.40 6.95 -1.24
N MET A 51 -2.95 5.79 -1.64
CA MET A 51 -4.40 5.60 -1.75
C MET A 51 -5.10 5.77 -0.38
N TYR A 52 -4.56 5.19 0.68
CA TYR A 52 -5.10 5.37 2.03
C TYR A 52 -5.07 6.82 2.50
N ALA A 53 -3.97 7.53 2.27
CA ALA A 53 -3.85 8.93 2.66
C ALA A 53 -4.92 9.81 1.97
N GLU A 54 -5.26 9.53 0.71
CA GLU A 54 -6.30 10.23 -0.04
C GLU A 54 -7.73 9.80 0.38
N ALA A 55 -7.92 8.51 0.72
CA ALA A 55 -9.24 7.92 1.01
C ALA A 55 -9.98 8.57 2.19
N PHE A 56 -9.30 9.33 3.05
CA PHE A 56 -9.95 10.13 4.09
C PHE A 56 -10.76 11.33 3.54
N PHE A 57 -10.47 11.77 2.32
CA PHE A 57 -11.02 12.99 1.71
C PHE A 57 -11.67 12.77 0.35
N GLU A 58 -11.48 11.60 -0.26
CA GLU A 58 -11.99 11.26 -1.58
C GLU A 58 -12.70 9.90 -1.52
N ASN A 59 -13.76 9.75 -2.31
CA ASN A 59 -14.55 8.52 -2.40
C ASN A 59 -14.67 7.98 -3.83
N ASP A 60 -14.22 8.73 -4.84
CA ASP A 60 -14.11 8.26 -6.22
C ASP A 60 -12.92 7.27 -6.35
N PRO A 61 -13.17 5.99 -6.72
CA PRO A 61 -12.11 4.99 -6.81
C PRO A 61 -11.00 5.34 -7.80
N LEU A 62 -11.32 5.99 -8.93
CA LEU A 62 -10.32 6.36 -9.92
C LEU A 62 -9.39 7.44 -9.37
N LYS A 63 -9.95 8.47 -8.72
CA LYS A 63 -9.12 9.55 -8.14
C LYS A 63 -8.23 9.05 -7.00
N ILE A 64 -8.70 8.10 -6.20
CA ILE A 64 -7.90 7.45 -5.15
C ILE A 64 -6.72 6.71 -5.79
N VAL A 65 -6.97 5.91 -6.83
CA VAL A 65 -5.90 5.20 -7.58
C VAL A 65 -4.92 6.20 -8.19
N GLU A 66 -5.40 7.29 -8.78
CA GLU A 66 -4.56 8.36 -9.32
C GLU A 66 -3.74 9.06 -8.22
N ALA A 67 -4.24 9.15 -6.98
CA ALA A 67 -3.49 9.66 -5.84
C ALA A 67 -2.35 8.74 -5.41
N GLY A 68 -2.60 7.42 -5.37
CA GLY A 68 -1.55 6.42 -5.19
C GLY A 68 -0.45 6.55 -6.26
N LEU A 69 -0.84 6.68 -7.53
CA LEU A 69 0.11 6.83 -8.65
C LEU A 69 1.01 8.06 -8.52
N ARG A 70 0.54 9.16 -7.91
CA ARG A 70 1.37 10.36 -7.68
C ARG A 70 2.47 10.13 -6.64
N CYS A 71 2.39 9.08 -5.82
CA CYS A 71 3.36 8.79 -4.76
C CYS A 71 4.56 7.97 -5.23
N ILE A 72 4.58 7.52 -6.50
CA ILE A 72 5.62 6.66 -7.05
C ILE A 72 6.23 7.26 -8.33
N PRO A 73 7.42 6.81 -8.76
CA PRO A 73 8.01 7.28 -10.02
C PRO A 73 7.10 6.93 -11.20
N ALA A 74 6.80 7.91 -12.05
CA ALA A 74 5.86 7.75 -13.17
C ALA A 74 6.40 6.82 -14.27
N GLU A 75 7.71 6.61 -14.30
CA GLU A 75 8.47 5.79 -15.24
C GLU A 75 8.64 4.34 -14.77
N SER A 76 8.20 4.00 -13.55
CA SER A 76 8.27 2.63 -13.02
C SER A 76 7.34 1.68 -13.79
N GLN A 77 7.71 0.39 -13.86
CA GLN A 77 6.84 -0.63 -14.45
C GLN A 77 5.58 -0.84 -13.60
N TYR A 78 5.66 -0.61 -12.28
CA TYR A 78 4.47 -0.53 -11.43
C TYR A 78 3.49 0.55 -11.91
N ALA A 79 3.96 1.79 -12.12
CA ALA A 79 3.11 2.89 -12.59
C ALA A 79 2.59 2.66 -14.02
N GLU A 80 3.38 2.03 -14.89
CA GLU A 80 2.91 1.55 -16.19
C GLU A 80 1.74 0.56 -16.04
N CYS A 81 1.90 -0.45 -15.18
CA CYS A 81 0.88 -1.46 -14.92
C CYS A 81 -0.46 -0.86 -14.50
N ILE A 82 -0.45 0.02 -13.51
CA ILE A 82 -1.69 0.65 -13.04
C ILE A 82 -2.31 1.55 -14.11
N ARG A 83 -1.52 2.28 -14.91
CA ARG A 83 -2.06 3.09 -16.03
C ARG A 83 -2.71 2.22 -17.09
N ASP A 84 -2.13 1.08 -17.43
CA ASP A 84 -2.74 0.13 -18.36
C ASP A 84 -4.08 -0.40 -17.84
N VAL A 85 -4.16 -0.75 -16.55
CA VAL A 85 -5.41 -1.19 -15.91
C VAL A 85 -6.49 -0.12 -16.05
N ILE A 86 -6.15 1.15 -15.79
CA ILE A 86 -7.10 2.28 -15.96
C ILE A 86 -7.57 2.39 -17.41
N VAL A 87 -6.66 2.25 -18.39
CA VAL A 87 -7.01 2.29 -19.82
C VAL A 87 -7.96 1.13 -20.17
N TRP A 88 -7.60 -0.09 -19.79
CA TRP A 88 -8.39 -1.29 -20.11
C TRP A 88 -9.73 -1.31 -19.38
N TRP A 89 -9.80 -0.78 -18.16
CA TRP A 89 -11.06 -0.56 -17.45
C TRP A 89 -11.98 0.39 -18.21
N LYS A 90 -11.45 1.49 -18.78
CA LYS A 90 -12.23 2.41 -19.62
C LYS A 90 -12.70 1.76 -20.92
N GLU A 91 -11.88 0.90 -21.51
CA GLU A 91 -12.25 0.13 -22.71
C GLU A 91 -13.33 -0.93 -22.41
N ASN A 92 -13.32 -1.51 -21.21
CA ASN A 92 -14.18 -2.63 -20.81
C ASN A 92 -14.95 -2.33 -19.51
N PRO A 93 -15.82 -1.30 -19.46
CA PRO A 93 -16.39 -0.77 -18.20
C PRO A 93 -17.34 -1.72 -17.45
N THR A 94 -17.79 -2.79 -18.10
CA THR A 94 -18.70 -3.81 -17.55
C THR A 94 -18.14 -5.22 -17.58
N ASP A 95 -16.95 -5.41 -18.17
CA ASP A 95 -16.31 -6.71 -18.33
C ASP A 95 -14.93 -6.68 -17.68
N TRP A 96 -14.90 -6.98 -16.38
CA TRP A 96 -13.65 -7.05 -15.63
C TRP A 96 -12.79 -8.22 -16.08
N GLN A 97 -13.37 -9.28 -16.67
CA GLN A 97 -12.62 -10.46 -17.11
C GLN A 97 -11.78 -10.11 -18.35
N ALA A 98 -12.32 -9.31 -19.28
CA ALA A 98 -11.57 -8.80 -20.41
C ALA A 98 -10.33 -7.98 -19.98
N THR A 99 -10.46 -7.12 -18.96
CA THR A 99 -9.31 -6.39 -18.41
C THR A 99 -8.34 -7.32 -17.68
N TRP A 100 -8.84 -8.28 -16.89
CA TRP A 100 -8.03 -9.28 -16.23
C TRP A 100 -7.21 -10.12 -17.23
N GLU A 101 -7.79 -10.54 -18.36
CA GLU A 101 -7.08 -11.28 -19.39
C GLU A 101 -5.91 -10.48 -19.99
N LYS A 102 -6.07 -9.16 -20.15
CA LYS A 102 -5.00 -8.26 -20.59
C LYS A 102 -3.89 -8.12 -19.55
N ILE A 103 -4.24 -7.97 -18.27
CA ILE A 103 -3.28 -7.96 -17.15
C ILE A 103 -2.48 -9.26 -17.15
N GLU A 104 -3.17 -10.39 -17.22
CA GLU A 104 -2.52 -11.70 -17.24
C GLU A 104 -1.62 -11.89 -18.46
N ALA A 105 -2.05 -11.45 -19.64
CA ALA A 105 -1.25 -11.56 -20.85
C ALA A 105 0.04 -10.74 -20.75
N LYS A 106 -0.05 -9.49 -20.29
CA LYS A 106 1.09 -8.56 -20.25
C LYS A 106 1.96 -8.75 -19.01
N TYR A 107 1.40 -8.84 -17.82
CA TYR A 107 2.15 -8.81 -16.55
C TYR A 107 2.37 -10.20 -15.92
N ASN A 108 1.61 -11.23 -16.33
CA ASN A 108 1.80 -12.60 -15.80
C ASN A 108 2.46 -13.58 -16.78
N ARG A 109 2.21 -13.45 -18.09
CA ARG A 109 2.72 -14.40 -19.08
C ARG A 109 3.88 -13.85 -19.92
N HIS A 110 3.96 -12.54 -20.09
CA HIS A 110 5.01 -11.94 -20.92
C HIS A 110 6.36 -11.92 -20.18
N PRO A 111 7.43 -12.51 -20.74
CA PRO A 111 8.73 -12.59 -20.06
C PRO A 111 9.34 -11.24 -19.71
N ASP A 112 9.19 -10.22 -20.57
CA ASP A 112 9.76 -8.88 -20.31
C ASP A 112 9.16 -8.14 -19.11
N TYR A 113 7.94 -8.50 -18.71
CA TYR A 113 7.27 -7.92 -17.53
C TYR A 113 7.42 -8.81 -16.30
N ARG A 114 8.21 -9.90 -16.40
CA ARG A 114 8.51 -10.84 -15.31
C ARG A 114 10.00 -11.01 -15.07
N ARG A 115 10.82 -10.05 -15.52
CA ARG A 115 12.29 -10.12 -15.45
C ARG A 115 12.81 -10.40 -14.03
N ALA A 116 12.15 -9.84 -13.02
CA ALA A 116 12.51 -9.98 -11.61
C ALA A 116 11.57 -10.85 -10.76
N SER A 117 10.55 -11.47 -11.38
CA SER A 117 9.56 -12.30 -10.68
C SER A 117 10.22 -13.56 -10.13
N CYS A 118 10.03 -13.81 -8.83
CA CYS A 118 10.67 -14.88 -8.08
C CYS A 118 10.16 -16.29 -8.44
N MET A 119 8.87 -16.42 -8.76
CA MET A 119 8.19 -17.71 -8.95
C MET A 119 7.55 -17.79 -10.33
N LYS A 120 8.31 -18.33 -11.29
CA LYS A 120 7.86 -18.42 -12.69
C LYS A 120 6.67 -19.36 -12.91
N GLU A 121 6.50 -20.37 -12.06
CA GLU A 121 5.70 -21.57 -12.34
C GLU A 121 4.42 -21.75 -11.50
N LEU A 122 4.29 -21.17 -10.29
CA LEU A 122 3.20 -21.54 -9.35
C LEU A 122 2.38 -20.40 -8.74
N ALA A 123 2.97 -19.25 -8.42
CA ALA A 123 2.24 -18.11 -7.87
C ALA A 123 3.04 -16.82 -8.09
N ASN A 124 2.46 -15.84 -8.77
CA ASN A 124 3.16 -14.59 -9.07
C ASN A 124 2.94 -13.57 -7.93
N ILE A 125 3.92 -13.47 -7.04
CA ILE A 125 3.92 -12.52 -5.91
C ILE A 125 4.59 -11.18 -6.24
N ASP A 126 4.80 -10.88 -7.53
CA ASP A 126 5.34 -9.61 -7.97
C ASP A 126 4.37 -8.47 -7.62
N ALA A 127 4.89 -7.38 -7.06
CA ALA A 127 4.07 -6.28 -6.55
C ALA A 127 3.17 -5.68 -7.62
N LYS A 128 3.64 -5.51 -8.87
CA LYS A 128 2.87 -4.77 -9.89
C LYS A 128 1.58 -5.47 -10.30
N ILE A 129 1.61 -6.80 -10.47
CA ILE A 129 0.42 -7.55 -10.86
C ILE A 129 -0.59 -7.64 -9.73
N ASN A 130 -0.12 -7.81 -8.50
CA ASN A 130 -0.98 -7.82 -7.33
C ASN A 130 -1.58 -6.42 -7.08
N GLY A 131 -0.78 -5.37 -7.26
CA GLY A 131 -1.23 -3.97 -7.32
C GLY A 131 -2.34 -3.74 -8.35
N ALA A 132 -2.21 -4.33 -9.54
CA ALA A 132 -3.26 -4.29 -10.56
C ALA A 132 -4.57 -4.91 -10.08
N TYR A 133 -4.52 -6.01 -9.31
CA TYR A 133 -5.73 -6.65 -8.78
C TYR A 133 -6.41 -5.85 -7.67
N ILE A 134 -5.65 -5.09 -6.87
CA ILE A 134 -6.22 -4.10 -5.95
C ILE A 134 -7.03 -3.07 -6.74
N VAL A 135 -6.45 -2.53 -7.82
CA VAL A 135 -7.10 -1.53 -8.68
C VAL A 135 -8.31 -2.11 -9.42
N MET A 136 -8.26 -3.37 -9.85
CA MET A 136 -9.40 -4.08 -10.42
C MET A 136 -10.59 -4.09 -9.45
N GLY A 137 -10.35 -4.45 -8.18
CA GLY A 137 -11.37 -4.44 -7.14
C GLY A 137 -11.97 -3.05 -6.94
N LEU A 138 -11.14 -2.02 -6.80
CA LEU A 138 -11.60 -0.64 -6.59
C LEU A 138 -12.43 -0.10 -7.78
N LEU A 139 -11.93 -0.24 -9.01
CA LEU A 139 -12.55 0.34 -10.19
C LEU A 139 -13.82 -0.39 -10.63
N TYR A 140 -13.83 -1.73 -10.59
CA TYR A 140 -15.02 -2.51 -10.97
C TYR A 140 -16.00 -2.71 -9.80
N GLY A 141 -15.52 -2.63 -8.56
CA GLY A 141 -16.36 -2.64 -7.35
C GLY A 141 -17.19 -1.38 -7.20
N LYS A 142 -16.77 -0.25 -7.78
CA LYS A 142 -17.55 1.02 -7.84
C LYS A 142 -18.03 1.49 -6.47
N GLY A 143 -17.20 1.29 -5.45
CA GLY A 143 -17.51 1.65 -4.06
C GLY A 143 -18.38 0.62 -3.31
N ASP A 144 -18.79 -0.49 -3.94
CA ASP A 144 -19.47 -1.59 -3.25
C ASP A 144 -18.44 -2.52 -2.59
N PRO A 145 -18.50 -2.70 -1.26
CA PRO A 145 -17.60 -3.59 -0.52
C PRO A 145 -17.56 -5.04 -1.02
N ASP A 146 -18.71 -5.62 -1.35
CA ASP A 146 -18.78 -7.04 -1.73
C ASP A 146 -18.17 -7.24 -3.11
N GLN A 147 -18.50 -6.38 -4.07
CA GLN A 147 -17.95 -6.45 -5.41
C GLN A 147 -16.45 -6.15 -5.41
N THR A 148 -16.00 -5.18 -4.61
CA THR A 148 -14.58 -4.85 -4.47
C THR A 148 -13.79 -6.07 -4.03
N VAL A 149 -14.19 -6.69 -2.90
CA VAL A 149 -13.55 -7.90 -2.36
C VAL A 149 -13.65 -9.07 -3.35
N LEU A 150 -14.85 -9.33 -3.88
CA LEU A 150 -15.10 -10.46 -4.79
C LEU A 150 -14.21 -10.40 -6.02
N ILE A 151 -14.09 -9.23 -6.65
CA ILE A 151 -13.34 -9.07 -7.90
C ILE A 151 -11.84 -9.20 -7.63
N SER A 152 -11.30 -8.51 -6.61
CA SER A 152 -9.88 -8.61 -6.26
C SER A 152 -9.48 -10.03 -5.86
N THR A 153 -10.33 -10.76 -5.12
CA THR A 153 -10.08 -12.17 -4.77
C THR A 153 -10.07 -13.06 -6.02
N ARG A 154 -11.01 -12.84 -6.95
CA ARG A 154 -11.14 -13.66 -8.16
C ARG A 154 -10.06 -13.41 -9.21
N CYS A 155 -9.28 -12.34 -9.08
CA CYS A 155 -8.12 -12.12 -9.95
C CYS A 155 -7.00 -13.16 -9.74
N GLY A 156 -6.95 -13.83 -8.59
CA GLY A 156 -6.03 -14.94 -8.31
C GLY A 156 -4.68 -14.51 -7.76
N GLN A 157 -3.65 -15.33 -8.01
CA GLN A 157 -2.30 -15.21 -7.45
C GLN A 157 -2.31 -15.15 -5.91
N ASP A 158 -1.81 -14.07 -5.31
CA ASP A 158 -1.74 -13.87 -3.87
C ASP A 158 -3.07 -13.26 -3.37
N SER A 159 -4.09 -14.11 -3.25
CA SER A 159 -5.49 -13.67 -3.21
C SER A 159 -6.02 -13.28 -1.82
N ASP A 160 -5.23 -13.44 -0.76
CA ASP A 160 -5.58 -12.97 0.59
C ASP A 160 -5.25 -11.48 0.77
N CYS A 161 -4.11 -11.01 0.24
CA CYS A 161 -3.61 -9.66 0.47
C CYS A 161 -4.29 -8.59 -0.40
N ASN A 162 -4.50 -8.87 -1.69
CA ASN A 162 -5.13 -7.94 -2.64
C ASN A 162 -6.54 -7.48 -2.22
N PRO A 163 -7.48 -8.38 -1.85
CA PRO A 163 -8.78 -7.95 -1.33
C PRO A 163 -8.66 -7.23 0.02
N SER A 164 -7.67 -7.56 0.84
CA SER A 164 -7.43 -6.84 2.10
C SER A 164 -7.06 -5.38 1.85
N ASN A 165 -6.08 -5.11 0.99
CA ASN A 165 -5.69 -3.74 0.65
C ASN A 165 -6.84 -2.97 -0.05
N ALA A 166 -7.52 -3.60 -1.01
CA ALA A 166 -8.63 -2.96 -1.74
C ALA A 166 -9.80 -2.61 -0.80
N ALA A 167 -10.19 -3.56 0.06
CA ALA A 167 -11.25 -3.32 1.03
C ALA A 167 -10.86 -2.29 2.08
N GLY A 168 -9.63 -2.31 2.57
CA GLY A 168 -9.20 -1.37 3.59
C GLY A 168 -9.10 0.08 3.09
N VAL A 169 -8.64 0.29 1.84
CA VAL A 169 -8.73 1.60 1.17
C VAL A 169 -10.20 2.04 1.07
N LEU A 170 -11.08 1.17 0.59
CA LEU A 170 -12.51 1.49 0.47
C LEU A 170 -13.17 1.74 1.84
N PHE A 171 -12.84 0.98 2.87
CA PHE A 171 -13.40 1.14 4.22
C PHE A 171 -12.96 2.45 4.87
N THR A 172 -11.80 2.97 4.49
CA THR A 172 -11.34 4.30 4.90
C THR A 172 -12.27 5.39 4.37
N THR A 173 -12.76 5.28 3.12
CA THR A 173 -13.72 6.24 2.54
C THR A 173 -15.11 6.16 3.20
N ILE A 174 -15.53 4.95 3.59
CA ILE A 174 -16.84 4.71 4.23
C ILE A 174 -16.84 5.17 5.69
N GLY A 175 -15.75 4.89 6.40
CA GLY A 175 -15.58 5.14 7.82
C GLY A 175 -16.32 4.11 8.71
N ALA A 176 -15.75 3.85 9.88
CA ALA A 176 -16.20 2.78 10.79
C ALA A 176 -17.68 2.87 11.21
N ARG A 177 -18.26 4.07 11.28
CA ARG A 177 -19.67 4.27 11.67
C ARG A 177 -20.67 3.80 10.60
N GLN A 178 -20.28 3.85 9.33
CA GLN A 178 -21.15 3.51 8.20
C GLN A 178 -20.91 2.09 7.68
N LEU A 179 -19.83 1.44 8.11
CA LEU A 179 -19.48 0.11 7.66
C LEU A 179 -20.51 -0.93 8.14
N PRO A 180 -21.05 -1.78 7.26
CA PRO A 180 -21.99 -2.83 7.66
C PRO A 180 -21.38 -3.79 8.68
N GLU A 181 -22.13 -4.09 9.75
CA GLU A 181 -21.66 -4.90 10.89
C GLU A 181 -21.06 -6.25 10.47
N ARG A 182 -21.56 -6.87 9.39
CA ARG A 182 -21.05 -8.16 8.89
C ARG A 182 -19.56 -8.18 8.57
N PHE A 183 -18.96 -7.03 8.25
CA PHE A 183 -17.51 -6.92 8.00
C PHE A 183 -16.68 -6.91 9.29
N THR A 184 -17.28 -6.60 10.44
CA THR A 184 -16.59 -6.48 11.72
C THR A 184 -17.09 -7.47 12.78
N ALA A 185 -18.23 -8.12 12.57
CA ALA A 185 -18.94 -8.95 13.55
C ALA A 185 -18.11 -10.13 14.10
N LYS A 186 -17.12 -10.60 13.34
CA LYS A 186 -16.24 -11.72 13.71
C LYS A 186 -14.83 -11.28 14.12
N LEU A 187 -14.57 -9.98 14.20
CA LEU A 187 -13.28 -9.45 14.62
C LEU A 187 -13.10 -9.68 16.13
N ASN A 188 -12.13 -10.53 16.48
CA ASN A 188 -11.72 -10.69 17.87
C ASN A 188 -10.80 -9.54 18.28
N ARG A 189 -11.35 -8.55 19.01
CA ARG A 189 -10.61 -7.35 19.44
C ARG A 189 -9.75 -7.57 20.69
N GLN A 190 -9.93 -8.69 21.39
CA GLN A 190 -9.28 -8.96 22.68
C GLN A 190 -7.97 -9.72 22.53
N THR A 191 -7.84 -10.57 21.50
CA THR A 191 -6.61 -11.32 21.25
C THR A 191 -5.44 -10.38 20.98
N VAL A 192 -4.33 -10.63 21.68
CA VAL A 192 -3.06 -9.96 21.46
C VAL A 192 -2.37 -10.58 20.25
N PHE A 193 -1.87 -9.77 19.33
CA PHE A 193 -1.14 -10.23 18.15
C PHE A 193 0.20 -10.87 18.58
N SER A 194 0.53 -12.01 17.97
CA SER A 194 1.76 -12.77 18.26
C SER A 194 2.99 -11.87 18.27
N HIS A 195 3.86 -12.04 19.28
CA HIS A 195 5.10 -11.28 19.45
C HIS A 195 4.94 -9.77 19.68
N THR A 196 3.74 -9.30 20.03
CA THR A 196 3.50 -7.89 20.38
C THR A 196 2.74 -7.76 21.70
N GLU A 197 2.64 -6.53 22.21
CA GLU A 197 1.75 -6.18 23.33
C GLU A 197 0.39 -5.63 22.85
N TYR A 198 0.14 -5.65 21.53
CA TYR A 198 -1.01 -4.99 20.92
C TYR A 198 -2.17 -5.96 20.71
N ASN A 199 -3.36 -5.56 21.13
CA ASN A 199 -4.61 -6.06 20.59
C ASN A 199 -5.18 -5.04 19.60
N PHE A 200 -6.35 -5.32 19.00
CA PHE A 200 -6.95 -4.43 18.01
C PHE A 200 -7.18 -3.01 18.55
N ASP A 201 -7.73 -2.88 19.76
CA ASP A 201 -8.07 -1.57 20.34
C ASP A 201 -6.82 -0.74 20.63
N ARG A 202 -5.78 -1.38 21.18
CA ARG A 202 -4.50 -0.71 21.45
C ARG A 202 -3.80 -0.30 20.17
N LEU A 203 -3.92 -1.09 19.09
CA LEU A 203 -3.38 -0.73 17.78
C LEU A 203 -4.07 0.53 17.24
N VAL A 204 -5.40 0.62 17.35
CA VAL A 204 -6.15 1.83 16.95
C VAL A 204 -5.71 3.05 17.74
N GLU A 205 -5.51 2.92 19.07
CA GLU A 205 -5.00 4.02 19.90
C GLU A 205 -3.61 4.50 19.45
N VAL A 206 -2.69 3.58 19.17
CA VAL A 206 -1.34 3.89 18.69
C VAL A 206 -1.38 4.53 17.31
N CYS A 207 -2.13 3.97 16.36
CA CYS A 207 -2.30 4.57 15.05
C CYS A 207 -2.87 5.99 15.13
N THR A 208 -3.85 6.22 16.01
CA THR A 208 -4.42 7.56 16.22
C THR A 208 -3.37 8.51 16.80
N LYS A 209 -2.57 8.07 17.77
CA LYS A 209 -1.46 8.86 18.33
C LYS A 209 -0.44 9.23 17.25
N LEU A 210 -0.01 8.25 16.45
CA LEU A 210 0.96 8.45 15.37
C LEU A 210 0.41 9.39 14.29
N ALA A 211 -0.88 9.28 13.95
CA ALA A 211 -1.54 10.18 13.02
C ALA A 211 -1.53 11.63 13.52
N ARG A 212 -1.80 11.86 14.80
CA ARG A 212 -1.68 13.19 15.42
C ARG A 212 -0.26 13.76 15.30
N GLU A 213 0.73 12.94 15.61
CA GLU A 213 2.14 13.34 15.50
C GLU A 213 2.53 13.64 14.04
N ALA A 214 2.07 12.84 13.08
CA ALA A 214 2.32 13.04 11.66
C ALA A 214 1.75 14.37 11.17
N VAL A 215 0.50 14.69 11.56
CA VAL A 215 -0.14 15.97 11.23
C VAL A 215 0.66 17.14 11.79
N GLN A 216 1.06 17.09 13.05
CA GLN A 216 1.85 18.15 13.68
C GLN A 216 3.22 18.32 13.01
N ARG A 217 3.94 17.21 12.74
CA ARG A 217 5.25 17.23 12.06
C ARG A 217 5.16 17.79 10.63
N ALA A 218 4.04 17.57 9.96
CA ALA A 218 3.77 18.12 8.63
C ALA A 218 3.44 19.63 8.64
N GLY A 219 3.32 20.25 9.82
CA GLY A 219 2.90 21.66 9.98
C GLY A 219 1.40 21.86 10.11
N GLY A 220 0.64 20.78 10.28
CA GLY A 220 -0.79 20.80 10.60
C GLY A 220 -1.06 21.10 12.08
N ARG A 221 -2.35 21.23 12.41
CA ARG A 221 -2.83 21.57 13.76
C ARG A 221 -4.01 20.70 14.15
N ILE A 222 -4.19 20.52 15.45
CA ILE A 222 -5.36 19.86 16.04
C ILE A 222 -6.01 20.89 16.94
N GLU A 223 -7.25 21.25 16.62
CA GLU A 223 -8.01 22.31 17.29
C GLU A 223 -9.37 21.75 17.72
N GLN A 224 -10.14 22.54 18.48
CA GLN A 224 -11.54 22.23 18.78
C GLN A 224 -12.44 23.19 18.01
N ASP A 225 -13.53 22.69 17.45
CA ASP A 225 -14.58 23.55 16.89
C ASP A 225 -15.45 24.18 17.99
N ASP A 226 -16.40 25.02 17.59
CA ASP A 226 -17.33 25.70 18.49
C ASP A 226 -18.20 24.75 19.33
N GLN A 227 -18.24 23.46 18.98
CA GLN A 227 -18.97 22.40 19.69
C GLN A 227 -18.05 21.52 20.55
N GLY A 228 -16.77 21.86 20.64
CA GLY A 228 -15.76 21.09 21.38
C GLY A 228 -15.31 19.81 20.69
N ARG A 229 -15.65 19.62 19.40
CA ARG A 229 -15.20 18.45 18.63
C ARG A 229 -13.79 18.67 18.13
N GLU A 230 -12.97 17.63 18.18
CA GLU A 230 -11.60 17.66 17.67
C GLU A 230 -11.63 17.81 16.13
N VAL A 231 -10.93 18.82 15.61
CA VAL A 231 -10.78 19.11 14.18
C VAL A 231 -9.31 19.13 13.81
N TRP A 232 -8.97 18.41 12.74
CA TRP A 232 -7.59 18.27 12.26
C TRP A 232 -7.40 19.15 11.03
N LEU A 233 -6.54 20.17 11.16
CA LEU A 233 -6.13 21.04 10.07
C LEU A 233 -4.87 20.45 9.42
N ILE A 234 -5.07 19.79 8.29
CA ILE A 234 -4.01 19.05 7.58
C ILE A 234 -3.51 19.89 6.39
N PRO A 235 -2.20 20.12 6.26
CA PRO A 235 -1.65 20.87 5.13
C PRO A 235 -1.77 20.06 3.85
N VAL A 236 -2.24 20.69 2.78
CA VAL A 236 -2.25 20.08 1.44
C VAL A 236 -0.82 20.07 0.89
N GLN A 237 -0.33 18.90 0.51
CA GLN A 237 1.02 18.72 0.01
C GLN A 237 1.01 18.04 -1.36
N LYS A 238 1.87 18.53 -2.26
CA LYS A 238 2.17 17.81 -3.51
C LYS A 238 3.10 16.63 -3.17
N PRO A 239 2.79 15.39 -3.63
CA PRO A 239 3.69 14.25 -3.48
C PRO A 239 5.04 14.49 -4.15
N VAL A 240 6.11 14.05 -3.50
CA VAL A 240 7.49 14.05 -4.02
C VAL A 240 7.96 12.59 -4.09
N PRO A 241 7.72 11.89 -5.21
CA PRO A 241 8.10 10.48 -5.35
C PRO A 241 9.62 10.31 -5.31
N ASN A 242 10.05 9.09 -5.03
CA ASN A 242 11.46 8.73 -5.09
C ASN A 242 12.03 8.87 -6.52
N PRO A 243 13.36 8.96 -6.66
CA PRO A 243 14.00 8.66 -7.94
C PRO A 243 13.63 7.24 -8.41
N LEU A 244 13.57 7.07 -9.73
CA LEU A 244 13.39 5.75 -10.34
C LEU A 244 14.57 4.84 -9.96
N GLU A 245 14.23 3.63 -9.55
CA GLU A 245 15.11 2.54 -9.20
C GLU A 245 14.48 1.26 -9.76
N GLN A 246 15.25 0.45 -10.47
CA GLN A 246 14.80 -0.82 -11.03
C GLN A 246 15.74 -1.92 -10.55
N CYS A 247 15.21 -3.04 -10.07
CA CYS A 247 16.06 -4.07 -9.47
C CYS A 247 16.99 -4.75 -10.48
N TRP A 248 16.69 -4.67 -11.79
CA TRP A 248 17.54 -5.16 -12.88
C TRP A 248 18.56 -4.13 -13.40
N GLU A 249 18.52 -2.89 -12.89
CA GLU A 249 19.54 -1.86 -13.12
C GLU A 249 20.06 -1.34 -11.77
N PRO A 250 20.70 -2.20 -10.96
CA PRO A 250 21.14 -1.81 -9.63
C PRO A 250 22.21 -0.70 -9.73
N GLY A 251 22.12 0.26 -8.81
CA GLY A 251 23.15 1.27 -8.62
C GLY A 251 24.49 0.68 -8.15
N PRO A 252 25.53 1.53 -8.01
CA PRO A 252 26.81 1.08 -7.46
C PRO A 252 26.62 0.49 -6.05
N VAL A 253 27.43 -0.52 -5.72
CA VAL A 253 27.43 -1.12 -4.39
C VAL A 253 27.70 -0.01 -3.37
N ALA A 254 26.80 0.15 -2.39
CA ALA A 254 26.86 1.25 -1.43
C ALA A 254 28.05 1.16 -0.45
N ASP A 255 28.81 0.05 -0.47
CA ASP A 255 29.91 -0.26 0.44
C ASP A 255 29.56 -0.04 1.93
N SER A 256 28.27 -0.20 2.27
CA SER A 256 27.73 -0.05 3.62
C SER A 256 28.27 -1.13 4.54
N ARG A 257 29.43 -0.87 5.13
CA ARG A 257 30.03 -1.69 6.19
C ARG A 257 29.77 -1.02 7.52
N PHE A 258 29.34 -1.81 8.50
CA PHE A 258 29.31 -1.35 9.89
C PHE A 258 30.70 -0.83 10.28
N THR A 259 30.71 0.36 10.85
CA THR A 259 31.88 0.90 11.54
C THR A 259 32.33 -0.06 12.65
N PRO A 260 33.60 0.00 13.09
CA PRO A 260 34.04 -0.74 14.27
C PRO A 260 33.13 -0.50 15.49
N GLU A 261 32.67 0.74 15.69
CA GLU A 261 31.78 1.15 16.78
C GLU A 261 30.39 0.51 16.68
N GLU A 262 29.83 0.42 15.46
CA GLU A 262 28.54 -0.26 15.23
C GLU A 262 28.66 -1.77 15.41
N ARG A 263 29.77 -2.37 14.96
CA ARG A 263 30.02 -3.81 15.17
C ARG A 263 30.08 -4.18 16.65
N ASN A 264 30.67 -3.33 17.49
CA ASN A 264 30.74 -3.54 18.94
C ASN A 264 29.36 -3.48 19.63
N LYS A 265 28.30 -3.02 18.95
CA LYS A 265 26.92 -3.01 19.46
C LYS A 265 26.13 -4.28 19.09
N ILE A 266 26.68 -5.17 18.26
CA ILE A 266 26.01 -6.41 17.86
C ILE A 266 26.10 -7.42 19.01
N LEU A 267 24.98 -7.63 19.72
CA LEU A 267 24.91 -8.52 20.89
C LEU A 267 24.95 -10.02 20.53
N TYR A 268 24.63 -10.36 19.28
CA TYR A 268 24.59 -11.73 18.76
C TYR A 268 25.37 -11.78 17.44
N PRO A 269 26.71 -11.86 17.49
CA PRO A 269 27.51 -11.93 16.28
C PRO A 269 27.17 -13.20 15.47
N PRO A 270 27.02 -13.11 14.15
CA PRO A 270 26.73 -14.27 13.31
C PRO A 270 27.88 -15.28 13.39
N GLY A 271 27.60 -16.49 13.87
CA GLY A 271 28.56 -17.60 13.96
C GLY A 271 28.78 -18.19 15.34
N GLU A 272 28.33 -17.52 16.41
CA GLU A 272 28.30 -18.11 17.75
C GLU A 272 26.92 -18.73 17.99
N LYS A 273 26.86 -20.06 17.92
CA LYS A 273 25.70 -20.87 18.33
C LYS A 273 25.71 -21.07 19.84
#